data_AF-O07075-F1
#
_entry.id   AF-O07075-F1
#
_cell.length_a   1.000
_cell.length_b   1.000
_cell.length_c   1.000
_cell.angle_alpha   90.00
_cell.angle_beta   90.00
_cell.angle_gamma   90.00
#
_symmetry.space_group_name_H-M   'P 1'
#
loop_
_entity.id
_entity.type
_entity.pdbx_description
1 polymer ?
#
loop_
_entity_poly.entity_id
_entity_poly.type
_entity_poly.pdbx_seq_one_letter_code
_entity_poly.pdbx_strand_id
1 'polypeptide(L)'
;MNSAARNAPAGSQPVKAELWKRVYSRVGSYWKGLVLAVLLMAGAAATQPTLAVIMKPLLDDGFSGAKPHYVWFLPLAVVGLILLRGICNFFSDYLLAWVANNVLRGIRGEMFERLLGLPDADFKRGDTGRLLNRFTIDAGNVTGYATDVITVLVRETLVVIALIGVLLYMSWALTLIILVMLPVSVGIARAFTRRLRRINRETVNMNAEL
;
A
#
# COMPACT_ATOMS: atom_id res chain seq x y z
N MET A 1 -2.36 42.49 23.93
CA MET A 1 -3.55 41.89 23.28
C MET A 1 -3.20 41.40 21.87
N ASN A 2 -2.60 40.22 21.70
CA ASN A 2 -2.58 39.48 20.42
C ASN A 2 -2.02 38.04 20.55
N SER A 3 -2.54 37.26 21.50
CA SER A 3 -2.17 35.83 21.68
C SER A 3 -3.02 34.84 20.87
N ALA A 4 -4.01 35.31 20.08
CA ALA A 4 -5.01 34.43 19.47
C ALA A 4 -4.64 33.90 18.06
N ALA A 5 -3.51 34.30 17.47
CA ALA A 5 -3.18 33.96 16.08
C ALA A 5 -2.24 32.74 15.88
N ARG A 6 -1.81 32.05 16.95
CA ARG A 6 -0.79 30.97 16.85
C ARG A 6 -1.32 29.55 16.77
N ASN A 7 -2.63 29.34 16.81
CA ASN A 7 -3.24 28.01 16.75
C ASN A 7 -4.02 27.79 15.46
N ALA A 8 -3.40 28.08 14.31
CA ALA A 8 -3.90 27.49 13.08
C ALA A 8 -3.63 25.98 13.17
N PRO A 9 -4.66 25.10 13.14
CA PRO A 9 -4.40 23.68 12.96
C PRO A 9 -3.55 23.55 11.71
N ALA A 10 -2.44 22.81 11.78
CA ALA A 10 -1.62 22.48 10.62
C ALA A 10 -2.55 21.80 9.61
N GLY A 11 -3.14 22.60 8.74
CA GLY A 11 -4.04 22.13 7.71
C GLY A 11 -3.26 21.14 6.88
N SER A 12 -3.87 19.98 6.64
CA SER A 12 -3.41 18.98 5.69
C SER A 12 -3.25 19.65 4.32
N GLN A 13 -2.13 20.33 4.10
CA GLN A 13 -1.81 20.85 2.78
C GLN A 13 -1.68 19.63 1.89
N PRO A 14 -2.45 19.53 0.80
CA PRO A 14 -2.36 18.40 -0.10
C PRO A 14 -0.91 18.28 -0.54
N VAL A 15 -0.35 17.08 -0.42
CA VAL A 15 1.03 16.78 -0.82
C VAL A 15 1.21 17.26 -2.26
N LYS A 16 2.07 18.27 -2.46
CA LYS A 16 2.28 18.89 -3.78
C LYS A 16 2.76 17.84 -4.78
N ALA A 17 2.26 17.89 -6.02
CA ALA A 17 2.60 16.94 -7.08
C ALA A 17 4.12 16.85 -7.37
N GLU A 18 4.88 17.92 -7.11
CA GLU A 18 6.35 17.90 -7.19
C GLU A 18 7.01 16.94 -6.19
N LEU A 19 6.43 16.78 -5.00
CA LEU A 19 6.94 15.84 -4.00
C LEU A 19 6.81 14.40 -4.52
N TRP A 20 5.65 14.09 -5.11
CA TRP A 20 5.39 12.81 -5.76
C TRP A 20 6.35 12.56 -6.93
N LYS A 21 6.59 13.57 -7.77
CA LYS A 21 7.54 13.46 -8.89
C LYS A 21 8.97 13.18 -8.41
N ARG A 22 9.43 13.82 -7.34
CA ARG A 22 10.76 13.56 -6.76
C ARG A 22 10.88 12.15 -6.18
N VAL A 23 9.85 11.68 -5.47
CA VAL A 23 9.83 10.34 -4.90
C VAL A 23 9.79 9.27 -6.00
N TYR A 24 8.93 9.42 -7.00
CA TYR A 24 8.81 8.47 -8.11
C TYR A 24 10.04 8.48 -9.04
N SER A 25 10.72 9.61 -9.19
CA SER A 25 11.99 9.67 -9.91
C SER A 25 13.07 8.77 -9.29
N ARG A 26 13.06 8.56 -7.97
CA ARG A 26 13.99 7.66 -7.28
C ARG A 26 13.65 6.19 -7.50
N VAL A 27 12.37 5.87 -7.72
CA VAL A 27 11.90 4.51 -8.07
C VAL A 27 12.50 4.06 -9.40
N GLY A 28 12.74 4.99 -10.33
CA GLY A 28 13.33 4.72 -11.65
C GLY A 28 14.69 4.00 -11.59
N SER A 29 15.45 4.13 -10.51
CA SER A 29 16.73 3.42 -10.33
C SER A 29 16.55 1.91 -10.10
N TYR A 30 15.39 1.48 -9.60
CA TYR A 30 15.11 0.10 -9.19
C TYR A 30 14.10 -0.62 -10.10
N TRP A 31 13.92 -0.14 -11.34
CA TRP A 31 12.94 -0.66 -12.30
C TRP A 31 13.08 -2.16 -12.58
N LYS A 32 14.30 -2.72 -12.55
CA LYS A 32 14.54 -4.16 -12.78
C LYS A 32 13.89 -5.04 -11.71
N GLY A 33 13.99 -4.62 -10.45
CA GLY A 33 13.35 -5.33 -9.33
C GLY A 33 11.83 -5.24 -9.39
N LEU A 34 11.31 -4.09 -9.82
CA LEU A 34 9.88 -3.88 -10.02
C LEU A 34 9.33 -4.75 -11.15
N VAL A 35 10.01 -4.78 -12.32
CA VAL A 35 9.61 -5.63 -13.45
C VAL A 35 9.64 -7.10 -13.07
N LEU A 36 10.68 -7.55 -12.36
CA LEU A 36 10.75 -8.95 -11.91
C LEU A 36 9.64 -9.30 -10.90
N ALA A 37 9.33 -8.40 -9.96
CA ALA A 37 8.20 -8.58 -9.03
C ALA A 37 6.85 -8.66 -9.77
N VAL A 38 6.64 -7.80 -10.78
CA VAL A 38 5.44 -7.81 -11.63
C VAL A 38 5.30 -9.14 -12.38
N LEU A 39 6.39 -9.64 -12.95
CA LEU A 39 6.39 -10.93 -13.67
C LEU A 39 6.06 -12.10 -12.75
N LEU A 40 6.62 -12.12 -11.55
CA LEU A 40 6.33 -13.14 -10.54
C LEU A 40 4.88 -13.06 -10.04
N MET A 41 4.35 -11.85 -9.83
CA MET A 41 2.94 -11.62 -9.49
C MET A 41 2.00 -12.12 -10.59
N ALA A 42 2.32 -11.82 -11.86
CA ALA A 42 1.53 -12.28 -12.99
C ALA A 42 1.53 -13.81 -13.06
N GLY A 43 2.69 -14.45 -12.84
CA GLY A 43 2.79 -15.91 -12.73
C GLY A 43 1.92 -16.48 -11.61
N ALA A 44 1.93 -15.86 -10.42
CA ALA A 44 1.10 -16.29 -9.29
C ALA A 44 -0.41 -16.05 -9.51
N ALA A 45 -0.78 -15.00 -10.24
CA ALA A 45 -2.17 -14.71 -10.60
C ALA A 45 -2.72 -15.72 -11.62
N ALA A 46 -1.91 -16.12 -12.60
CA ALA A 46 -2.25 -17.17 -13.56
C ALA A 46 -2.55 -18.53 -12.90
N THR A 47 -2.06 -18.74 -11.68
CA THR A 47 -2.37 -19.93 -10.90
C THR A 47 -3.85 -20.03 -10.50
N GLN A 48 -4.56 -18.91 -10.35
CA GLN A 48 -5.98 -18.90 -9.95
C GLN A 48 -6.91 -19.59 -10.96
N PRO A 49 -6.91 -19.23 -12.27
CA PRO A 49 -7.73 -19.94 -13.25
C PRO A 49 -7.25 -21.37 -13.48
N THR A 50 -5.94 -21.62 -13.37
CA THR A 50 -5.36 -22.96 -13.57
C THR A 50 -5.91 -23.97 -12.57
N LEU A 51 -6.11 -23.58 -11.31
CA LEU A 51 -6.74 -24.44 -10.30
C LEU A 51 -8.18 -24.83 -10.70
N ALA A 52 -8.97 -23.89 -11.22
CA ALA A 52 -10.33 -24.15 -11.68
C ALA A 52 -10.36 -25.12 -12.88
N VAL A 53 -9.38 -25.02 -13.78
CA VAL A 53 -9.24 -25.93 -14.93
C VAL A 53 -8.84 -27.34 -14.48
N ILE A 54 -8.01 -27.48 -13.45
CA ILE A 54 -7.61 -28.80 -12.89
C ILE A 54 -8.75 -29.48 -12.14
N MET A 55 -9.68 -28.74 -11.54
CA MET A 55 -10.83 -29.32 -10.84
C MET A 55 -11.80 -30.08 -11.75
N LYS A 56 -11.98 -29.65 -13.01
CA LYS A 56 -12.82 -30.37 -13.98
C LYS A 56 -12.41 -31.84 -14.18
N PRO A 57 -11.17 -32.14 -14.65
CA PRO A 57 -10.73 -33.52 -14.84
C PRO A 57 -10.59 -34.29 -13.52
N LEU A 58 -10.38 -33.62 -12.38
CA LEU A 58 -10.40 -34.28 -11.07
C LEU A 58 -11.79 -34.86 -10.76
N LEU A 59 -12.84 -34.07 -10.99
CA LEU A 59 -14.22 -34.46 -10.74
C LEU A 59 -14.74 -35.46 -11.77
N ASP A 60 -14.46 -35.22 -13.06
CA ASP A 60 -15.01 -36.00 -14.17
C ASP A 60 -14.25 -37.32 -14.42
N ASP A 61 -12.92 -37.30 -14.41
CA ASP A 61 -12.08 -38.46 -14.76
C ASP A 61 -11.40 -39.13 -13.56
N GLY A 62 -11.19 -38.37 -12.47
CA GLY A 62 -10.55 -38.86 -11.24
C GLY A 62 -11.47 -39.74 -10.39
N PHE A 63 -12.77 -39.41 -10.30
CA PHE A 63 -13.75 -40.18 -9.53
C PHE A 63 -14.55 -41.20 -10.35
N SER A 64 -14.57 -41.07 -11.69
CA SER A 64 -15.25 -42.02 -12.57
C SER A 64 -14.49 -43.35 -12.75
N GLY A 65 -13.26 -43.45 -12.24
CA GLY A 65 -12.47 -44.68 -12.23
C GLY A 65 -11.86 -45.06 -13.60
N ALA A 66 -12.01 -44.23 -14.63
CA ALA A 66 -11.56 -44.53 -15.99
C ALA A 66 -10.02 -44.57 -16.15
N LYS A 67 -9.26 -43.87 -15.29
CA LYS A 67 -7.78 -43.78 -15.36
C LYS A 67 -7.14 -43.72 -13.96
N PRO A 68 -6.63 -44.84 -13.39
CA PRO A 68 -6.07 -44.89 -12.03
C PRO A 68 -4.90 -43.91 -11.76
N HIS A 69 -4.16 -43.52 -12.80
CA HIS A 69 -3.01 -42.61 -12.68
C HIS A 69 -3.43 -41.16 -12.37
N TYR A 70 -4.63 -40.74 -12.77
CA TYR A 70 -5.13 -39.37 -12.54
C TYR A 70 -5.37 -39.08 -11.05
N VAL A 71 -5.71 -40.12 -10.27
CA VAL A 71 -6.02 -40.02 -8.84
C VAL A 71 -4.80 -39.55 -8.01
N TRP A 72 -3.58 -39.90 -8.43
CA TRP A 72 -2.35 -39.50 -7.74
C TRP A 72 -1.68 -38.28 -8.40
N PHE A 73 -1.73 -38.18 -9.73
CA PHE A 73 -1.07 -37.10 -10.45
C PHE A 73 -1.74 -35.73 -10.23
N LEU A 74 -3.08 -35.66 -10.20
CA LEU A 74 -3.77 -34.37 -10.04
C LEU A 74 -3.56 -33.72 -8.66
N PRO A 75 -3.72 -34.43 -7.52
CA PRO A 75 -3.42 -33.85 -6.21
C PRO A 75 -1.97 -33.39 -6.11
N LEU A 76 -1.01 -34.16 -6.65
CA LEU A 76 0.39 -33.79 -6.67
C LEU A 76 0.64 -32.54 -7.52
N ALA A 77 -0.03 -32.42 -8.68
CA ALA A 77 0.03 -31.24 -9.53
C ALA A 77 -0.57 -30.01 -8.84
N VAL A 78 -1.66 -30.16 -8.08
CA VAL A 78 -2.24 -29.08 -7.28
C VAL A 78 -1.27 -28.63 -6.19
N VAL A 79 -0.65 -29.56 -5.46
CA VAL A 79 0.36 -29.23 -4.44
C VAL A 79 1.54 -28.51 -5.07
N GLY A 80 2.09 -29.01 -6.18
CA GLY A 80 3.18 -28.35 -6.89
C GLY A 80 2.83 -26.94 -7.38
N LEU A 81 1.60 -26.76 -7.86
CA LEU A 81 1.08 -25.49 -8.32
C LEU A 81 0.86 -24.49 -7.16
N ILE A 82 0.39 -24.94 -6.00
CA ILE A 82 0.27 -24.11 -4.79
C ILE A 82 1.65 -23.74 -4.25
N LEU A 83 2.62 -24.66 -4.25
CA LEU A 83 3.99 -24.37 -3.86
C LEU A 83 4.63 -23.33 -4.78
N LEU A 84 4.49 -23.50 -6.10
CA LEU A 84 4.98 -22.53 -7.09
C LEU A 84 4.35 -21.15 -6.86
N ARG A 85 3.04 -21.10 -6.63
CA ARG A 85 2.33 -19.85 -6.30
C ARG A 85 2.89 -19.20 -5.03
N GLY A 86 3.12 -19.98 -3.99
CA GLY A 86 3.69 -19.51 -2.73
C GLY A 86 5.08 -18.89 -2.93
N ILE A 87 5.94 -19.57 -3.70
CA ILE A 87 7.28 -19.09 -4.05
C ILE A 87 7.18 -17.79 -4.87
N CYS A 88 6.37 -17.76 -5.92
CA CYS A 88 6.19 -16.56 -6.75
C CYS A 88 5.68 -15.37 -5.94
N ASN A 89 4.68 -15.56 -5.07
CA ASN A 89 4.18 -14.50 -4.19
C ASN A 89 5.26 -14.03 -3.22
N PHE A 90 5.95 -14.95 -2.55
CA PHE A 90 7.00 -14.60 -1.60
C PHE A 90 8.11 -13.76 -2.23
N PHE A 91 8.61 -14.17 -3.40
CA PHE A 91 9.64 -13.40 -4.11
C PHE A 91 9.09 -12.07 -4.64
N SER A 92 7.85 -12.02 -5.14
CA SER A 92 7.24 -10.76 -5.58
C SER A 92 7.17 -9.75 -4.44
N ASP A 93 6.65 -10.17 -3.29
CA ASP A 93 6.49 -9.33 -2.12
C ASP A 93 7.86 -8.90 -1.56
N TYR A 94 8.83 -9.82 -1.55
CA TYR A 94 10.20 -9.52 -1.12
C TYR A 94 10.87 -8.48 -2.03
N LEU A 95 10.79 -8.66 -3.35
CA LEU A 95 11.39 -7.71 -4.31
C LEU A 95 10.73 -6.34 -4.20
N LEU A 96 9.40 -6.31 -4.10
CA LEU A 96 8.65 -5.07 -3.96
C LEU A 96 8.99 -4.36 -2.64
N ALA A 97 9.15 -5.14 -1.55
CA ALA A 97 9.63 -4.62 -0.29
C ALA A 97 11.06 -4.10 -0.36
N TRP A 98 11.94 -4.78 -1.06
CA TRP A 98 13.31 -4.35 -1.28
C TRP A 98 13.38 -3.03 -2.07
N VAL A 99 12.60 -2.91 -3.15
CA VAL A 99 12.50 -1.67 -3.94
C VAL A 99 11.97 -0.52 -3.09
N ALA A 100 10.86 -0.74 -2.37
CA ALA A 100 10.27 0.28 -1.50
C ALA A 100 11.26 0.73 -0.41
N ASN A 101 11.94 -0.22 0.26
CA ASN A 101 12.91 0.07 1.30
C ASN A 101 14.13 0.83 0.76
N ASN A 102 14.60 0.55 -0.46
CA ASN A 102 15.72 1.28 -1.06
C ASN A 102 15.35 2.73 -1.37
N VAL A 103 14.19 2.96 -1.99
CA VAL A 103 13.67 4.30 -2.25
C VAL A 103 13.53 5.07 -0.93
N LEU A 104 13.04 4.38 0.10
CA LEU A 104 12.88 4.93 1.44
C LEU A 104 14.20 5.33 2.11
N ARG A 105 15.25 4.52 2.00
CA ARG A 105 16.57 4.87 2.55
C ARG A 105 17.05 6.22 2.00
N GLY A 106 16.78 6.50 0.73
CA GLY A 106 17.07 7.80 0.11
C GLY A 106 16.28 8.96 0.72
N ILE A 107 14.99 8.77 0.99
CA ILE A 107 14.12 9.78 1.61
C ILE A 107 14.55 10.05 3.06
N ARG A 108 14.85 9.01 3.83
CA ARG A 108 15.35 9.13 5.22
C ARG A 108 16.65 9.93 5.29
N GLY A 109 17.56 9.72 4.33
CA GLY A 109 18.80 10.49 4.23
C GLY A 109 18.55 11.99 4.04
N GLU A 110 17.69 12.36 3.09
CA GLU A 110 17.35 13.78 2.85
C GLU A 110 16.66 14.43 4.07
N MET A 111 15.76 13.71 4.73
CA MET A 111 15.09 14.22 5.93
C MET A 111 16.10 14.46 7.05
N PHE A 112 17.04 13.53 7.25
CA PHE A 112 18.09 13.65 8.24
C PHE A 112 19.02 14.84 7.97
N GLU A 113 19.46 15.03 6.72
CA GLU A 113 20.27 16.20 6.33
C GLU A 113 19.54 17.51 6.60
N ARG A 114 18.24 17.59 6.29
CA ARG A 114 17.43 18.78 6.58
C ARG A 114 17.25 19.05 8.07
N LEU A 115 17.11 17.99 8.88
CA LEU A 115 17.05 18.11 10.33
C LEU A 115 18.36 18.66 10.92
N LEU A 116 19.51 18.21 10.40
CA LEU A 116 20.83 18.69 10.84
C LEU A 116 21.13 20.13 10.41
N GLY A 117 20.51 20.62 9.33
CA GLY A 117 20.73 21.97 8.80
C GLY A 117 19.83 23.07 9.38
N LEU A 118 19.03 22.79 10.42
CA LEU A 118 18.08 23.76 10.97
C LEU A 118 18.77 24.84 11.83
N PRO A 119 18.52 26.16 11.61
CA PRO A 119 19.19 27.23 12.35
C PRO A 119 18.82 27.32 13.84
N ASP A 120 19.81 27.61 14.68
CA ASP A 120 19.71 27.80 16.14
C ASP A 120 18.79 28.95 16.62
N ALA A 121 18.27 29.78 15.71
CA ALA A 121 17.46 30.95 16.06
C ALA A 121 16.10 30.59 16.69
N ASP A 122 15.57 29.40 16.42
CA ASP A 122 14.35 28.87 17.04
C ASP A 122 14.61 28.16 18.39
N PHE A 123 15.87 27.82 18.68
CA PHE A 123 16.29 27.18 19.94
C PHE A 123 16.28 28.15 21.14
N LYS A 124 16.37 29.46 20.92
CA LYS A 124 16.51 30.46 22.00
C LYS A 124 15.19 30.94 22.64
N ARG A 125 14.03 30.40 22.26
CA ARG A 125 12.71 30.96 22.60
C ARG A 125 11.81 30.08 23.50
N GLY A 126 12.30 28.98 24.07
CA GLY A 126 11.46 28.07 24.86
C GLY A 126 12.17 27.41 26.04
N ASP A 127 11.38 26.99 27.02
CA ASP A 127 11.77 26.25 28.22
C ASP A 127 12.60 25.01 27.84
N THR A 128 13.84 24.90 28.35
CA THR A 128 14.88 23.98 27.86
C THR A 128 14.42 22.52 27.82
N GLY A 129 13.61 22.09 28.80
CA GLY A 129 13.05 20.73 28.85
C GLY A 129 11.98 20.44 27.79
N ARG A 130 11.18 21.44 27.42
CA ARG A 130 10.15 21.31 26.39
C ARG A 130 10.72 21.38 24.98
N LEU A 131 11.81 22.14 24.79
CA LEU A 131 12.59 22.12 23.55
C LEU A 131 13.32 20.79 23.35
N LEU A 132 13.95 20.25 24.39
CA LEU A 132 14.61 18.94 24.33
C LEU A 132 13.62 17.82 24.00
N ASN A 133 12.42 17.82 24.62
CA ASN A 133 11.38 16.85 24.31
C ASN A 133 10.87 16.99 22.85
N ARG A 134 10.70 18.23 22.37
CA ARG A 134 10.24 18.51 21.00
C ARG A 134 11.30 18.17 19.94
N PHE A 135 12.57 18.30 20.28
CA PHE A 135 13.68 18.01 19.36
C PHE A 135 14.01 16.51 19.32
N THR A 136 14.03 15.84 20.49
CA THR A 136 14.44 14.44 20.57
C THR A 136 13.28 13.47 20.37
N ILE A 137 12.10 13.77 20.91
CA ILE A 137 10.94 12.87 20.85
C ILE A 137 9.99 13.27 19.71
N ASP A 138 9.53 14.52 19.66
CA ASP A 138 8.54 14.90 18.65
C ASP A 138 9.14 14.95 17.24
N ALA A 139 10.33 15.53 17.05
CA ALA A 139 10.95 15.58 15.72
C ALA A 139 11.34 14.19 15.22
N GLY A 140 11.81 13.30 16.12
CA GLY A 140 12.09 11.90 15.81
C GLY A 140 10.84 11.11 15.43
N ASN A 141 9.79 11.18 16.25
CA ASN A 141 8.52 10.48 16.01
C ASN A 141 7.78 11.02 14.77
N VAL A 142 7.73 12.33 14.59
CA VAL A 142 7.09 12.95 13.42
C VAL A 142 7.86 12.57 12.14
N THR A 143 9.19 12.55 12.19
CA THR A 143 10.01 12.10 11.06
C THR A 143 9.78 10.61 10.80
N GLY A 144 9.71 9.78 11.84
CA GLY A 144 9.41 8.34 11.74
C GLY A 144 8.03 8.07 11.13
N TYR A 145 6.97 8.65 11.68
CA TYR A 145 5.61 8.47 11.18
C TYR A 145 5.41 9.05 9.78
N ALA A 146 5.98 10.22 9.48
CA ALA A 146 5.93 10.78 8.14
C ALA A 146 6.63 9.85 7.14
N THR A 147 7.79 9.32 7.52
CA THR A 147 8.55 8.35 6.73
C THR A 147 7.74 7.07 6.51
N ASP A 148 7.10 6.52 7.54
CA ASP A 148 6.30 5.30 7.43
C ASP A 148 5.05 5.51 6.57
N VAL A 149 4.32 6.61 6.75
CA VAL A 149 3.15 6.94 5.91
C VAL A 149 3.55 7.10 4.45
N ILE A 150 4.66 7.81 4.17
CA ILE A 150 5.19 7.96 2.81
C ILE A 150 5.62 6.59 2.26
N THR A 151 6.24 5.74 3.08
CA THR A 151 6.66 4.39 2.70
C THR A 151 5.48 3.55 2.25
N VAL A 152 4.45 3.50 3.09
CA VAL A 152 3.23 2.73 2.82
C VAL A 152 2.58 3.27 1.55
N LEU A 153 2.39 4.58 1.43
CA LEU A 153 1.79 5.18 0.24
C LEU A 153 2.55 4.86 -1.05
N VAL A 154 3.88 4.97 -1.05
CA VAL A 154 4.71 4.67 -2.23
C VAL A 154 4.62 3.19 -2.59
N ARG A 155 4.77 2.31 -1.60
CA ARG A 155 4.67 0.86 -1.76
C ARG A 155 3.30 0.47 -2.32
N GLU A 156 2.22 0.88 -1.67
CA GLU A 156 0.85 0.54 -2.07
C GLU A 156 0.53 1.10 -3.45
N THR A 157 0.96 2.33 -3.77
CA THR A 157 0.75 2.91 -5.11
C THR A 157 1.48 2.09 -6.19
N LEU A 158 2.70 1.66 -5.91
CA LEU A 158 3.47 0.79 -6.81
C LEU A 158 2.82 -0.57 -7.01
N VAL A 159 2.39 -1.22 -5.94
CA VAL A 159 1.66 -2.51 -5.97
C VAL A 159 0.41 -2.36 -6.84
N VAL A 160 -0.37 -1.31 -6.60
CA VAL A 160 -1.63 -1.07 -7.31
C VAL A 160 -1.39 -0.85 -8.79
N ILE A 161 -0.39 -0.04 -9.17
CA ILE A 161 -0.05 0.21 -10.59
C ILE A 161 0.44 -1.07 -11.26
N ALA A 162 1.32 -1.83 -10.58
CA ALA A 162 1.80 -3.13 -11.05
C ALA A 162 0.63 -4.09 -11.32
N LEU A 163 -0.27 -4.24 -10.36
CA LEU A 163 -1.44 -5.11 -10.47
C LEU A 163 -2.39 -4.67 -11.58
N ILE A 164 -2.71 -3.37 -11.68
CA ILE A 164 -3.54 -2.84 -12.76
C ILE A 164 -2.88 -3.13 -14.13
N GLY A 165 -1.56 -2.95 -14.25
CA GLY A 165 -0.82 -3.25 -15.48
C GLY A 165 -0.94 -4.72 -15.90
N VAL A 166 -0.79 -5.64 -14.94
CA VAL A 166 -0.97 -7.09 -15.17
C VAL A 166 -2.41 -7.41 -15.58
N LEU A 167 -3.39 -6.85 -14.88
CA LEU A 167 -4.81 -7.07 -15.17
C LEU A 167 -5.19 -6.56 -16.56
N LEU A 168 -4.69 -5.38 -16.95
CA LEU A 168 -4.92 -4.81 -18.28
C LEU A 168 -4.33 -5.68 -19.38
N TYR A 169 -3.15 -6.26 -19.16
CA TYR A 169 -2.51 -7.20 -20.08
C TYR A 169 -3.32 -8.50 -20.22
N MET A 170 -3.84 -9.03 -19.12
CA MET A 170 -4.57 -10.31 -19.12
C MET A 170 -5.99 -10.17 -19.70
N SER A 171 -6.74 -9.16 -19.27
CA SER A 171 -8.09 -8.88 -19.79
C SER A 171 -8.44 -7.40 -19.65
N TRP A 172 -8.13 -6.64 -20.69
CA TRP A 172 -8.39 -5.20 -20.74
C TRP A 172 -9.88 -4.85 -20.56
N ALA A 173 -10.79 -5.66 -21.11
CA ALA A 173 -12.23 -5.43 -21.06
C ALA A 173 -12.82 -5.60 -19.64
N LEU A 174 -12.50 -6.69 -18.94
CA LEU A 174 -12.97 -6.92 -17.57
C LEU A 174 -12.35 -5.91 -16.59
N THR A 175 -11.07 -5.57 -16.80
CA THR A 175 -10.36 -4.62 -15.95
C THR A 175 -10.97 -3.22 -16.05
N LEU A 176 -11.31 -2.75 -17.25
CA LEU A 176 -12.00 -1.46 -17.44
C LEU A 176 -13.36 -1.41 -16.74
N ILE A 177 -14.15 -2.49 -16.83
CA ILE A 177 -15.44 -2.57 -16.15
C ILE A 177 -15.25 -2.42 -14.64
N ILE A 178 -14.31 -3.15 -14.05
CA ILE A 178 -14.00 -3.06 -12.60
C ILE A 178 -13.47 -1.67 -12.24
N LEU A 179 -12.58 -1.10 -13.06
CA LEU A 179 -11.99 0.22 -12.85
C LEU A 179 -13.04 1.34 -12.82
N VAL A 180 -14.16 1.18 -13.55
CA VAL A 180 -15.30 2.11 -13.52
C VAL A 180 -16.27 1.79 -12.37
N MET A 181 -16.49 0.51 -12.06
CA MET A 181 -17.33 0.07 -10.93
C MET A 181 -16.77 0.49 -9.56
N LEU A 182 -15.45 0.48 -9.41
CA LEU A 182 -14.75 0.79 -8.16
C LEU A 182 -14.99 2.24 -7.67
N PRO A 183 -14.81 3.31 -8.47
CA PRO A 183 -15.10 4.68 -8.04
C PRO A 183 -16.58 4.90 -7.75
N VAL A 184 -17.49 4.23 -8.47
CA VAL A 184 -18.94 4.30 -8.18
C VAL A 184 -19.22 3.69 -6.79
N SER A 185 -18.64 2.51 -6.51
CA SER A 185 -18.78 1.83 -5.23
C SER A 185 -18.20 2.65 -4.07
N VAL A 186 -17.01 3.24 -4.27
CA VAL A 186 -16.39 4.15 -3.28
C VAL A 186 -17.24 5.41 -3.07
N GLY A 187 -17.84 5.95 -4.13
CA GLY A 187 -18.75 7.11 -4.04
C GLY A 187 -19.96 6.83 -3.14
N ILE A 188 -20.61 5.68 -3.36
CA ILE A 188 -21.75 5.23 -2.55
C ILE A 188 -21.33 4.97 -1.10
N ALA A 189 -20.25 4.22 -0.90
CA ALA A 189 -19.72 3.92 0.43
C ALA A 189 -19.40 5.22 1.19
N ARG A 190 -18.78 6.20 0.53
CA ARG A 190 -18.43 7.49 1.15
C ARG A 190 -19.67 8.30 1.52
N ALA A 191 -20.73 8.27 0.71
CA ALA A 191 -22.02 8.87 1.05
C ALA A 191 -22.61 8.22 2.31
N PHE A 192 -22.57 6.90 2.38
CA PHE A 192 -23.03 6.14 3.54
C PHE A 192 -22.21 6.44 4.80
N THR A 193 -20.87 6.42 4.70
CA THR A 193 -19.97 6.74 5.83
C THR A 193 -20.17 8.17 6.34
N ARG A 194 -20.38 9.14 5.44
CA ARG A 194 -20.69 10.53 5.83
C ARG A 194 -21.99 10.60 6.63
N ARG A 195 -23.03 9.88 6.18
CA ARG A 195 -24.31 9.83 6.88
C ARG A 195 -24.18 9.17 8.25
N LEU A 196 -23.45 8.07 8.36
CA LEU A 196 -23.22 7.35 9.62
C LEU A 196 -22.40 8.17 10.62
N ARG A 197 -21.39 8.92 10.16
CA ARG A 197 -20.60 9.83 11.01
C ARG A 197 -21.43 11.00 11.54
N ARG A 198 -22.41 11.48 10.77
CA ARG A 198 -23.33 12.53 11.22
C ARG A 198 -24.22 12.03 12.35
N ILE A 199 -24.83 10.87 12.18
CA ILE A 199 -25.69 10.24 13.20
C ILE A 199 -24.90 9.96 14.49
N ASN A 200 -23.69 9.37 14.37
CA ASN A 200 -22.85 9.12 15.55
C ASN A 200 -22.47 10.41 16.30
N ARG A 201 -22.22 11.53 15.59
CA ARG A 201 -21.97 12.82 16.26
C ARG A 201 -23.20 13.34 16.98
N GLU A 202 -24.39 13.18 16.41
CA GLU A 202 -25.65 13.56 17.04
C GLU A 202 -25.91 12.74 18.31
N THR A 203 -25.65 11.42 18.29
CA THR A 203 -25.77 10.55 19.48
C THR A 203 -24.74 10.86 20.57
N VAL A 204 -23.49 11.14 20.21
CA VAL A 204 -22.43 11.49 21.18
C VAL A 204 -22.74 12.83 21.87
N ASN A 205 -23.29 13.80 21.16
CA ASN A 205 -23.67 15.09 21.76
C ASN A 205 -24.89 14.97 22.68
N MET A 206 -25.86 14.12 22.34
CA MET A 206 -27.06 13.91 23.16
C MET A 206 -26.76 13.21 24.50
N ASN A 207 -25.75 12.32 24.52
CA ASN A 207 -25.24 11.71 25.75
C ASN A 207 -24.39 12.66 26.61
N ALA A 208 -23.94 13.78 26.07
CA ALA A 208 -23.17 14.79 26.81
C ALA A 208 -24.06 15.85 27.47
N GLU A 209 -25.36 15.91 27.11
CA GLU A 209 -26.36 16.82 27.68
C GLU A 209 -27.20 16.17 28.81
N LEU A 210 -27.06 14.86 29.04
CA LEU A 210 -27.64 14.10 30.16
C LEU A 210 -26.64 13.96 31.32
#